data_AF-A0A4R8RN08-F1
#
_entry.id   AF-A0A4R8RN08-F1
#
_cell.length_a   1.000
_cell.length_b   1.000
_cell.length_c   1.000
_cell.angle_alpha   90.00
_cell.angle_beta   90.00
_cell.angle_gamma   90.00
#
_symmetry.space_group_name_H-M   'P 1'
#
loop_
_entity.id
_entity.type
_entity.pdbx_description
1 polymer ?
#
loop_
_entity_poly.entity_id
_entity_poly.type
_entity_poly.pdbx_seq_one_letter_code
_entity_poly.pdbx_strand_id
1 'polypeptide(L)'
;MAVTLKELLTRADPNMMGRARLVLQGFGCVGATFALAAQQLDIGRVVTISSQYGYFVDGDGIDCVAVERERRAAAVNKASPGLDPRSLEAGLTPAELSSARYTARRANSSDEEHLAEFLAAAEGEAFIPCAGRYVLTPKAIASLINHTFAKVPVSSRFIVAGANNVFHPAETEENTLSTLDSASVRMLPEWVSNSGTSNLFMRACSGLALKGHGASSLEACANDTKSFINAVFSKVAVSSTNVDLWDACHDLVVTRRAAGAVNRLGVKSMSHLTLTTPDVARAAETIESVYNAKFNEDKTLYQLPGVDDPTLSIVKASDETDPGDLGLSVCFSVYNLARARAVLEAEGVSFRELMSRDGSSELVLRPEETGYPISLSQAPARDSLNNNFSSSGKALKSVAGSAHQLDHYAAIMPDATKMKSFYEHMMGFTHLRTFTVSAGSGTDGQDDGLMHVMALPFDAKRVLILTEGLTQDAVFTKLKEKHGSAYVHHIALEVEDVEALFAEVRERGWRTTADAPSTDLATGLWQFFLKEEEAGCILELIGRGVKDEVVAGADAEAVDDAAGAGGYAGGQGGFRTDNIVELARSLNS
;
A
#
# COMPACT_ATOMS: atom_id res chain seq x y z
N MET A 1 11.36 -9.81 -5.83
CA MET A 1 10.86 -11.09 -6.38
C MET A 1 9.51 -11.49 -5.80
N ALA A 2 9.39 -12.01 -4.56
CA ALA A 2 8.09 -12.51 -4.06
C ALA A 2 7.02 -11.41 -4.01
N VAL A 3 7.36 -10.22 -3.50
CA VAL A 3 6.49 -9.03 -3.54
C VAL A 3 6.12 -8.68 -4.98
N THR A 4 7.08 -8.70 -5.90
CA THR A 4 6.85 -8.45 -7.33
C THR A 4 5.81 -9.40 -7.92
N LEU A 5 5.96 -10.70 -7.65
CA LEU A 5 5.01 -11.71 -8.12
C LEU A 5 3.61 -11.50 -7.51
N LYS A 6 3.54 -11.22 -6.21
CA LYS A 6 2.27 -10.90 -5.53
C LYS A 6 1.56 -9.74 -6.21
N GLU A 7 2.27 -8.64 -6.48
CA GLU A 7 1.69 -7.45 -7.11
C GLU A 7 1.26 -7.70 -8.57
N LEU A 8 1.95 -8.58 -9.30
CA LEU A 8 1.54 -9.00 -10.65
C LEU A 8 0.28 -9.89 -10.60
N LEU A 9 0.26 -10.91 -9.73
CA LEU A 9 -0.89 -11.82 -9.57
C LEU A 9 -2.14 -11.07 -9.11
N THR A 10 -2.01 -10.19 -8.12
CA THR A 10 -3.12 -9.39 -7.58
C THR A 10 -3.78 -8.51 -8.67
N ARG A 11 -3.07 -8.19 -9.75
CA ARG A 11 -3.57 -7.37 -10.86
C ARG A 11 -4.09 -8.20 -12.03
N ALA A 12 -3.33 -9.23 -12.40
CA ALA A 12 -3.60 -10.01 -13.61
C ALA A 12 -4.58 -11.16 -13.37
N ASP A 13 -4.47 -11.84 -12.22
CA ASP A 13 -5.32 -12.98 -11.86
C ASP A 13 -5.36 -13.19 -10.33
N PRO A 14 -6.21 -12.43 -9.60
CA PRO A 14 -6.30 -12.51 -8.15
C PRO A 14 -6.65 -13.91 -7.63
N ASN A 15 -7.34 -14.72 -8.43
CA ASN A 15 -7.78 -16.07 -8.05
C ASN A 15 -6.60 -17.05 -7.89
N MET A 16 -5.42 -16.68 -8.39
CA MET A 16 -4.21 -17.48 -8.27
C MET A 16 -3.46 -17.27 -6.96
N MET A 17 -3.82 -16.25 -6.16
CA MET A 17 -3.27 -16.10 -4.82
C MET A 17 -3.56 -17.34 -3.97
N GLY A 18 -2.55 -17.81 -3.24
CA GLY A 18 -2.56 -19.09 -2.49
C GLY A 18 -2.52 -20.35 -3.36
N ARG A 19 -2.60 -20.23 -4.70
CA ARG A 19 -2.77 -21.38 -5.61
C ARG A 19 -1.67 -21.52 -6.66
N ALA A 20 -0.88 -20.48 -6.89
CA ALA A 20 0.16 -20.47 -7.91
C ALA A 20 1.18 -21.60 -7.70
N ARG A 21 1.55 -22.27 -8.79
CA ARG A 21 2.61 -23.28 -8.87
C ARG A 21 3.88 -22.58 -9.32
N LEU A 22 4.90 -22.62 -8.47
CA LEU A 22 6.13 -21.87 -8.65
C LEU A 22 7.27 -22.79 -9.09
N VAL A 23 7.95 -22.41 -10.18
CA VAL A 23 9.07 -23.14 -10.79
C VAL A 23 10.35 -22.35 -10.54
N LEU A 24 11.23 -22.84 -9.66
CA LEU A 24 12.40 -22.09 -9.19
C LEU A 24 13.68 -22.65 -9.79
N GLN A 25 14.43 -21.80 -10.51
CA GLN A 25 15.79 -22.11 -10.93
C GLN A 25 16.81 -21.45 -9.99
N GLY A 26 17.84 -22.21 -9.58
CA GLY A 26 18.87 -21.71 -8.66
C GLY A 26 18.48 -21.82 -7.19
N PHE A 27 18.07 -23.02 -6.75
CA PHE A 27 17.80 -23.35 -5.36
C PHE A 27 19.10 -23.41 -4.55
N GLY A 28 19.42 -22.27 -3.95
CA GLY A 28 20.44 -22.05 -2.94
C GLY A 28 19.94 -20.97 -1.98
N CYS A 29 20.79 -20.02 -1.57
CA CYS A 29 20.36 -18.96 -0.65
C CYS A 29 19.21 -18.09 -1.22
N VAL A 30 19.31 -17.67 -2.48
CA VAL A 30 18.32 -16.78 -3.12
C VAL A 30 17.00 -17.51 -3.35
N GLY A 31 17.04 -18.68 -4.01
CA GLY A 31 15.86 -19.49 -4.29
C GLY A 31 15.11 -19.95 -3.02
N ALA A 32 15.83 -20.39 -1.98
CA ALA A 32 15.20 -20.78 -0.71
C ALA A 32 14.57 -19.59 0.02
N THR A 33 15.21 -18.42 -0.01
CA THR A 33 14.64 -17.18 0.55
C THR A 33 13.38 -16.76 -0.19
N PHE A 34 13.36 -16.87 -1.53
CA PHE A 34 12.15 -16.64 -2.31
C PHE A 34 11.03 -17.62 -1.91
N ALA A 35 11.32 -18.92 -1.81
CA ALA A 35 10.32 -19.92 -1.45
C ALA A 35 9.66 -19.62 -0.10
N LEU A 36 10.46 -19.28 0.92
CA LEU A 36 9.96 -18.88 2.23
C LEU A 36 9.09 -17.61 2.15
N ALA A 37 9.56 -16.59 1.42
CA ALA A 37 8.80 -15.34 1.26
C ALA A 37 7.49 -15.55 0.49
N ALA A 38 7.47 -16.42 -0.53
CA ALA A 38 6.26 -16.76 -1.28
C ALA A 38 5.23 -17.49 -0.41
N GLN A 39 5.68 -18.37 0.49
CA GLN A 39 4.81 -19.01 1.48
C GLN A 39 4.24 -17.99 2.48
N GLN A 40 5.08 -17.09 3.02
CA GLN A 40 4.65 -16.06 3.98
C GLN A 40 3.66 -15.05 3.37
N LEU A 41 3.78 -14.78 2.07
CA LEU A 41 2.91 -13.87 1.34
C LEU A 41 1.67 -14.55 0.75
N ASP A 42 1.47 -15.85 1.04
CA ASP A 42 0.39 -16.69 0.53
C ASP A 42 0.26 -16.62 -1.01
N ILE A 43 1.38 -16.70 -1.70
CA ILE A 43 1.40 -16.64 -3.18
C ILE A 43 1.00 -17.99 -3.77
N GLY A 44 1.53 -19.08 -3.22
CA GLY A 44 1.32 -20.43 -3.73
C GLY A 44 2.41 -21.40 -3.29
N ARG A 45 2.52 -22.52 -4.00
CA ARG A 45 3.43 -23.63 -3.67
C ARG A 45 4.53 -23.79 -4.71
N VAL A 46 5.72 -24.14 -4.25
CA VAL A 46 6.84 -24.49 -5.12
C VAL A 46 6.66 -25.92 -5.60
N VAL A 47 6.67 -26.14 -6.91
CA VAL A 47 6.48 -27.48 -7.52
C VAL A 47 7.72 -28.01 -8.22
N THR A 48 8.68 -27.15 -8.52
CA THR A 48 9.95 -27.56 -9.10
C THR A 48 11.07 -26.67 -8.60
N ILE A 49 12.20 -27.27 -8.23
CA ILE A 49 13.43 -26.57 -7.84
C ILE A 49 14.64 -27.14 -8.58
N SER A 50 15.57 -26.30 -9.02
CA SER A 50 16.80 -26.75 -9.70
C SER A 50 18.08 -26.13 -9.18
N SER A 51 19.18 -26.87 -9.29
CA SER A 51 20.55 -26.43 -9.06
C SER A 51 21.38 -26.59 -10.34
N GLN A 52 22.70 -26.33 -10.25
CA GLN A 52 23.62 -26.62 -11.35
C GLN A 52 23.85 -28.12 -11.60
N TYR A 53 23.44 -28.97 -10.66
CA TYR A 53 23.72 -30.42 -10.70
C TYR A 53 22.48 -31.26 -11.01
N GLY A 54 21.27 -30.69 -10.94
CA GLY A 54 20.04 -31.43 -11.17
C GLY A 54 18.80 -30.62 -10.83
N TYR A 55 17.63 -31.26 -10.88
CA TYR A 55 16.36 -30.67 -10.50
C TYR A 55 15.42 -31.68 -9.86
N PHE A 56 14.50 -31.18 -9.03
CA PHE A 56 13.52 -31.96 -8.30
C PHE A 56 12.11 -31.45 -8.61
N VAL A 57 11.20 -32.36 -8.96
CA VAL A 57 9.82 -32.07 -9.37
C VAL A 57 8.84 -32.74 -8.41
N ASP A 58 7.92 -31.97 -7.85
CA ASP A 58 6.77 -32.45 -7.09
C ASP A 58 5.54 -31.60 -7.37
N GLY A 59 4.55 -32.15 -8.07
CA GLY A 59 3.31 -31.43 -8.42
C GLY A 59 2.42 -31.09 -7.22
N ASP A 60 2.52 -31.88 -6.15
CA ASP A 60 1.77 -31.68 -4.91
C ASP A 60 2.40 -30.59 -4.04
N GLY A 61 3.68 -30.29 -4.28
CA GLY A 61 4.42 -29.21 -3.65
C GLY A 61 5.67 -29.69 -2.92
N ILE A 62 6.69 -28.86 -2.89
CA ILE A 62 7.98 -29.15 -2.26
C ILE A 62 8.09 -28.40 -0.93
N ASP A 63 8.43 -29.12 0.15
CA ASP A 63 8.79 -28.50 1.44
C ASP A 63 10.18 -27.87 1.36
N CYS A 64 10.26 -26.68 0.76
CA CYS A 64 11.50 -25.94 0.61
C CYS A 64 12.15 -25.57 1.96
N VAL A 65 11.37 -25.48 3.05
CA VAL A 65 11.89 -25.18 4.40
C VAL A 65 12.65 -26.39 4.93
N ALA A 66 12.11 -27.60 4.77
CA ALA A 66 12.82 -28.83 5.11
C ALA A 66 14.10 -28.97 4.28
N VAL A 67 14.04 -28.80 2.96
CA VAL A 67 15.21 -28.89 2.08
C VAL A 67 16.29 -27.88 2.49
N GLU A 68 15.92 -26.62 2.76
CA GLU A 68 16.88 -25.59 3.21
C GLU A 68 17.48 -25.90 4.60
N ARG A 69 16.68 -26.45 5.52
CA ARG A 69 17.16 -26.86 6.85
C ARG A 69 18.21 -27.95 6.74
N GLU A 70 17.94 -29.00 5.96
CA GLU A 70 18.90 -30.10 5.75
C GLU A 70 20.16 -29.60 5.04
N ARG A 71 20.00 -28.75 4.03
CA ARG A 71 21.13 -28.13 3.32
C ARG A 71 22.05 -27.34 4.27
N ARG A 72 21.48 -26.55 5.18
CA ARG A 72 22.26 -25.82 6.20
C ARG A 72 22.94 -26.75 7.20
N ALA A 73 22.26 -27.81 7.63
CA ALA A 73 22.85 -28.81 8.52
C ALA A 73 24.03 -29.53 7.86
N ALA A 74 23.91 -29.90 6.57
CA ALA A 74 24.98 -30.49 5.79
C ALA A 74 26.21 -29.57 5.68
N ALA A 75 25.99 -28.26 5.50
CA ALA A 75 27.06 -27.27 5.45
C ALA A 75 27.85 -27.15 6.76
N VAL A 76 27.17 -27.23 7.92
CA VAL A 76 27.80 -27.14 9.24
C VAL A 76 28.52 -28.44 9.61
N ASN A 77 27.87 -29.58 9.39
CA ASN A 77 28.36 -30.88 9.84
C ASN A 77 29.34 -31.55 8.88
N LYS A 78 29.62 -30.95 7.70
CA LYS A 78 30.34 -31.59 6.58
C LYS A 78 29.78 -32.99 6.25
N ALA A 79 28.48 -33.18 6.49
CA ALA A 79 27.85 -34.49 6.58
C ALA A 79 27.56 -35.15 5.22
N SER A 80 27.77 -34.43 4.11
CA SER A 80 27.49 -34.91 2.76
C SER A 80 28.78 -35.03 1.94
N PRO A 81 29.61 -36.08 2.15
CA PRO A 81 30.83 -36.27 1.38
C PRO A 81 30.49 -36.41 -0.12
N GLY A 82 30.97 -35.45 -0.92
CA GLY A 82 30.83 -35.45 -2.38
C GLY A 82 29.77 -34.51 -2.95
N LEU A 83 28.94 -33.85 -2.12
CA LEU A 83 27.95 -32.87 -2.58
C LEU A 83 28.37 -31.44 -2.22
N ASP A 84 28.06 -30.44 -3.07
CA ASP A 84 28.23 -29.03 -2.71
C ASP A 84 27.19 -28.67 -1.64
N PRO A 85 27.59 -28.26 -0.43
CA PRO A 85 26.65 -27.90 0.65
C PRO A 85 25.77 -26.69 0.32
N ARG A 86 26.01 -26.00 -0.80
CA ARG A 86 25.19 -24.88 -1.28
C ARG A 86 24.14 -25.30 -2.32
N SER A 87 24.16 -26.55 -2.76
CA SER A 87 23.25 -27.04 -3.79
C SER A 87 21.98 -27.65 -3.21
N LEU A 88 20.98 -27.83 -4.08
CA LEU A 88 19.74 -28.53 -3.79
C LEU A 88 19.98 -29.92 -3.22
N GLU A 89 20.91 -30.66 -3.83
CA GLU A 89 21.19 -32.07 -3.55
C GLU A 89 21.61 -32.29 -2.10
N ALA A 90 22.32 -31.33 -1.51
CA ALA A 90 22.73 -31.38 -0.11
C ALA A 90 21.54 -31.26 0.87
N GLY A 91 20.38 -30.78 0.40
CA GLY A 91 19.14 -30.69 1.17
C GLY A 91 18.14 -31.82 0.88
N LEU A 92 18.42 -32.71 -0.08
CA LEU A 92 17.57 -33.85 -0.40
C LEU A 92 18.02 -35.09 0.40
N THR A 93 17.04 -35.88 0.82
CA THR A 93 17.31 -37.19 1.44
C THR A 93 17.84 -38.19 0.41
N PRO A 94 18.55 -39.26 0.84
CA PRO A 94 18.97 -40.33 -0.07
C PRO A 94 17.81 -40.96 -0.86
N ALA A 95 16.64 -41.08 -0.23
CA ALA A 95 15.43 -41.58 -0.88
C ALA A 95 14.97 -40.65 -2.01
N GLU A 96 14.95 -39.33 -1.78
CA GLU A 96 14.58 -38.35 -2.79
C GLU A 96 15.58 -38.30 -3.95
N LEU A 97 16.88 -38.35 -3.67
CA LEU A 97 17.93 -38.39 -4.70
C LEU A 97 17.82 -39.64 -5.61
N SER A 98 17.35 -40.76 -5.05
CA SER A 98 17.12 -42.00 -5.82
C SER A 98 15.74 -42.08 -6.48
N SER A 99 14.85 -41.13 -6.19
CA SER A 99 13.47 -41.17 -6.67
C SER A 99 13.34 -40.66 -8.11
N ALA A 100 12.26 -41.06 -8.79
CA ALA A 100 11.93 -40.54 -10.12
C ALA A 100 11.59 -39.04 -10.15
N ARG A 101 11.43 -38.40 -8.98
CA ARG A 101 11.22 -36.95 -8.85
C ARG A 101 12.51 -36.15 -9.02
N TYR A 102 13.68 -36.77 -8.83
CA TYR A 102 14.98 -36.12 -9.02
C TYR A 102 15.60 -36.52 -10.36
N THR A 103 16.05 -35.52 -11.11
CA THR A 103 16.83 -35.71 -12.33
C THR A 103 18.19 -35.06 -12.18
N ALA A 104 19.24 -35.88 -12.24
CA ALA A 104 20.61 -35.39 -12.29
C ALA A 104 20.90 -34.74 -13.65
N ARG A 105 21.68 -33.66 -13.64
CA ARG A 105 22.15 -33.00 -14.85
C ARG A 105 22.96 -33.97 -15.71
N ARG A 106 22.66 -34.01 -17.02
CA ARG A 106 23.40 -34.85 -17.96
C ARG A 106 24.86 -34.41 -18.05
N ALA A 107 25.78 -35.37 -18.04
CA ALA A 107 27.20 -35.10 -18.20
C ALA A 107 27.45 -34.35 -19.52
N ASN A 108 28.30 -33.32 -19.47
CA ASN A 108 28.64 -32.45 -20.61
C ASN A 108 27.48 -31.63 -21.21
N SER A 109 26.31 -31.57 -20.55
CA SER A 109 25.23 -30.68 -20.99
C SER A 109 25.60 -29.21 -20.80
N SER A 110 25.24 -28.36 -21.76
CA SER A 110 25.34 -26.91 -21.60
C SER A 110 24.34 -26.40 -20.55
N ASP A 111 24.53 -25.17 -20.05
CA ASP A 111 23.58 -24.56 -19.12
C ASP A 111 22.21 -24.34 -19.79
N GLU A 112 22.18 -24.02 -21.09
CA GLU A 112 20.95 -23.88 -21.88
C GLU A 112 20.22 -25.22 -22.05
N GLU A 113 20.95 -26.32 -22.30
CA GLU A 113 20.37 -27.66 -22.39
C GLU A 113 19.75 -28.10 -21.07
N HIS A 114 20.49 -27.93 -19.97
CA HIS A 114 19.99 -28.23 -18.62
C HIS A 114 18.77 -27.38 -18.25
N LEU A 115 18.78 -26.09 -18.60
CA LEU A 115 17.65 -25.21 -18.38
C LEU A 115 16.42 -25.65 -19.20
N ALA A 116 16.60 -25.98 -20.48
CA ALA A 116 15.50 -26.44 -21.34
C ALA A 116 14.89 -27.75 -20.83
N GLU A 117 15.71 -28.70 -20.38
CA GLU A 117 15.24 -29.96 -19.76
C GLU A 117 14.47 -29.73 -18.47
N PHE A 118 14.99 -28.84 -17.61
CA PHE A 118 14.30 -28.44 -16.38
C PHE A 118 12.93 -27.81 -16.68
N LEU A 119 12.86 -26.87 -17.63
CA LEU A 119 11.60 -26.22 -18.01
C LEU A 119 10.63 -27.22 -18.66
N ALA A 120 11.13 -28.16 -19.46
CA ALA A 120 10.33 -29.22 -20.06
C ALA A 120 9.72 -30.18 -19.03
N ALA A 121 10.37 -30.36 -17.86
CA ALA A 121 9.90 -31.20 -16.77
C ALA A 121 8.99 -30.49 -15.76
N ALA A 122 8.87 -29.17 -15.86
CA ALA A 122 8.10 -28.34 -14.93
C ALA A 122 6.72 -28.00 -15.51
N GLU A 123 5.75 -27.78 -14.63
CA GLU A 123 4.46 -27.16 -14.96
C GLU A 123 4.10 -26.16 -13.86
N GLY A 124 3.89 -24.90 -14.20
CA GLY A 124 3.45 -23.91 -13.22
C GLY A 124 3.32 -22.50 -13.77
N GLU A 125 2.61 -21.64 -13.05
CA GLU A 125 2.22 -20.29 -13.49
C GLU A 125 3.35 -19.26 -13.44
N ALA A 126 4.35 -19.46 -12.57
CA ALA A 126 5.45 -18.52 -12.43
C ALA A 126 6.81 -19.22 -12.48
N PHE A 127 7.66 -18.76 -13.38
CA PHE A 127 9.05 -19.16 -13.46
C PHE A 127 9.97 -18.12 -12.79
N ILE A 128 10.81 -18.60 -11.86
CA ILE A 128 11.62 -17.80 -10.95
C ILE A 128 13.11 -18.15 -11.11
N PRO A 129 13.81 -17.53 -12.07
CA PRO A 129 15.24 -17.74 -12.25
C PRO A 129 16.07 -16.93 -11.25
N CYS A 130 16.80 -17.60 -10.36
CA CYS A 130 17.61 -16.99 -9.30
C CYS A 130 19.12 -17.12 -9.50
N ALA A 131 19.60 -17.78 -10.56
CA ALA A 131 21.04 -17.94 -10.82
C ALA A 131 21.41 -17.41 -12.20
N GLY A 132 22.56 -16.73 -12.30
CA GLY A 132 23.07 -16.09 -13.53
C GLY A 132 23.45 -17.04 -14.68
N ARG A 133 23.14 -18.33 -14.55
CA ARG A 133 23.13 -19.30 -15.66
C ARG A 133 21.82 -19.31 -16.43
N TYR A 134 20.83 -18.53 -15.98
CA TYR A 134 19.60 -18.29 -16.71
C TYR A 134 19.82 -17.23 -17.78
N VAL A 135 19.44 -17.57 -19.01
CA VAL A 135 19.39 -16.66 -20.15
C VAL A 135 18.15 -17.00 -20.98
N LEU A 136 17.40 -15.99 -21.40
CA LEU A 136 16.24 -16.08 -22.30
C LEU A 136 16.69 -16.30 -23.74
N THR A 137 17.19 -17.49 -24.03
CA THR A 137 17.44 -17.91 -25.41
C THR A 137 16.14 -18.37 -26.09
N PRO A 138 16.08 -18.41 -27.44
CA PRO A 138 14.92 -18.95 -28.15
C PRO A 138 14.53 -20.37 -27.69
N LYS A 139 15.51 -21.22 -27.37
CA LYS A 139 15.28 -22.58 -26.87
C LYS A 139 14.67 -22.60 -25.47
N ALA A 140 15.15 -21.74 -24.57
CA ALA A 140 14.61 -21.62 -23.22
C ALA A 140 13.16 -21.10 -23.27
N ILE A 141 12.89 -20.06 -24.07
CA ILE A 141 11.54 -19.49 -24.26
C ILE A 141 10.59 -20.53 -24.86
N ALA A 142 11.01 -21.24 -25.91
CA ALA A 142 10.21 -22.30 -26.50
C ALA A 142 9.89 -23.41 -25.48
N SER A 143 10.85 -23.80 -24.64
CA SER A 143 10.64 -24.81 -23.60
C SER A 143 9.66 -24.33 -22.53
N LEU A 144 9.78 -23.06 -22.12
CA LEU A 144 8.88 -22.42 -21.17
C LEU A 144 7.43 -22.39 -21.68
N ILE A 145 7.23 -21.96 -22.94
CA ILE A 145 5.90 -21.83 -23.53
C ILE A 145 5.27 -23.19 -23.81
N ASN A 146 6.02 -24.10 -24.44
CA ASN A 146 5.50 -25.37 -24.94
C ASN A 146 5.36 -26.45 -23.86
N HIS A 147 6.01 -26.27 -22.71
CA HIS A 147 5.98 -27.24 -21.62
C HIS A 147 5.54 -26.61 -20.30
N THR A 148 6.33 -25.67 -19.74
CA THR A 148 6.06 -25.10 -18.41
C THR A 148 4.69 -24.42 -18.32
N PHE A 149 4.35 -23.64 -19.35
CA PHE A 149 3.10 -22.88 -19.44
C PHE A 149 2.04 -23.52 -20.33
N ALA A 150 2.28 -24.74 -20.83
CA ALA A 150 1.41 -25.38 -21.83
C ALA A 150 -0.06 -25.48 -21.38
N LYS A 151 -0.28 -25.69 -20.08
CA LYS A 151 -1.62 -25.82 -19.45
C LYS A 151 -2.03 -24.58 -18.65
N VAL A 152 -1.20 -23.55 -18.64
CA VAL A 152 -1.42 -22.33 -17.85
C VAL A 152 -2.26 -21.35 -18.67
N PRO A 153 -3.35 -20.76 -18.10
CA PRO A 153 -4.11 -19.71 -18.74
C PRO A 153 -3.21 -18.57 -19.23
N VAL A 154 -3.54 -17.96 -20.37
CA VAL A 154 -2.73 -16.88 -20.97
C VAL A 154 -2.58 -15.67 -20.05
N SER A 155 -3.53 -15.42 -19.14
CA SER A 155 -3.48 -14.34 -18.14
C SER A 155 -2.50 -14.59 -17.00
N SER A 156 -1.99 -15.81 -16.84
CA SER A 156 -1.40 -16.27 -15.58
C SER A 156 0.01 -16.84 -15.77
N ARG A 157 0.75 -16.34 -16.78
CA ARG A 157 2.12 -16.76 -17.12
C ARG A 157 3.13 -15.68 -16.75
N PHE A 158 4.01 -15.96 -15.79
CA PHE A 158 4.92 -14.95 -15.26
C PHE A 158 6.38 -15.40 -15.26
N ILE A 159 7.28 -14.48 -15.56
CA ILE A 159 8.71 -14.59 -15.27
C ILE A 159 9.08 -13.52 -14.25
N VAL A 160 9.66 -13.93 -13.12
CA VAL A 160 10.13 -13.00 -12.08
C VAL A 160 11.59 -13.32 -11.76
N ALA A 161 12.49 -12.57 -12.37
CA ALA A 161 13.92 -12.84 -12.31
C ALA A 161 14.58 -12.33 -11.01
N GLY A 162 15.36 -13.19 -10.37
CA GLY A 162 16.36 -12.85 -9.36
C GLY A 162 17.78 -12.84 -9.91
N ALA A 163 17.95 -13.13 -11.19
CA ALA A 163 19.22 -13.05 -11.91
C ALA A 163 19.30 -11.73 -12.70
N ASN A 164 20.51 -11.21 -12.88
CA ASN A 164 20.78 -10.06 -13.74
C ASN A 164 21.16 -10.53 -15.15
N ASN A 165 21.03 -9.66 -16.16
CA ASN A 165 21.44 -9.92 -17.54
C ASN A 165 20.72 -11.13 -18.14
N VAL A 166 19.40 -11.09 -18.08
CA VAL A 166 18.52 -12.20 -18.51
C VAL A 166 18.50 -12.41 -20.03
N PHE A 167 18.94 -11.42 -20.81
CA PHE A 167 18.98 -11.51 -22.27
C PHE A 167 20.31 -12.05 -22.78
N HIS A 168 20.24 -12.85 -23.84
CA HIS A 168 21.43 -13.35 -24.51
C HIS A 168 22.09 -12.21 -25.30
N PRO A 169 23.43 -12.03 -25.26
CA PRO A 169 24.11 -10.93 -25.97
C PRO A 169 23.91 -10.90 -27.49
N ALA A 170 23.50 -12.03 -28.08
CA ALA A 170 23.20 -12.14 -29.51
C ALA A 170 21.73 -11.84 -29.88
N GLU A 171 20.86 -11.66 -28.89
CA GLU A 171 19.44 -11.35 -29.07
C GLU A 171 19.19 -9.90 -28.67
N THR A 172 18.25 -9.22 -29.33
CA THR A 172 17.80 -7.90 -28.88
C THR A 172 16.75 -8.06 -27.79
N GLU A 173 16.76 -7.12 -26.84
CA GLU A 173 15.75 -7.04 -25.77
C GLU A 173 14.34 -6.98 -26.38
N GLU A 174 14.12 -6.08 -27.34
CA GLU A 174 12.83 -5.89 -28.02
C GLU A 174 12.29 -7.17 -28.69
N ASN A 175 13.14 -7.93 -29.40
CA ASN A 175 12.72 -9.19 -30.03
C ASN A 175 12.33 -10.25 -28.98
N THR A 176 13.08 -10.30 -27.87
CA THR A 176 12.80 -11.23 -26.78
C THR A 176 11.48 -10.87 -26.11
N LEU A 177 11.26 -9.60 -25.78
CA LEU A 177 10.02 -9.11 -25.17
C LEU A 177 8.81 -9.34 -26.08
N SER A 178 8.94 -9.07 -27.39
CA SER A 178 7.90 -9.32 -28.39
C SER A 178 7.53 -10.81 -28.51
N THR A 179 8.52 -11.69 -28.38
CA THR A 179 8.29 -13.15 -28.34
C THR A 179 7.51 -13.55 -27.07
N LEU A 180 7.84 -12.96 -25.92
CA LEU A 180 7.09 -13.19 -24.68
C LEU A 180 5.66 -12.64 -24.77
N ASP A 181 5.47 -11.47 -25.38
CA ASP A 181 4.16 -10.88 -25.62
C ASP A 181 3.26 -11.76 -26.49
N SER A 182 3.83 -12.29 -27.58
CA SER A 182 3.12 -13.23 -28.49
C SER A 182 2.67 -14.51 -27.77
N ALA A 183 3.30 -14.86 -26.66
CA ALA A 183 2.96 -16.02 -25.83
C ALA A 183 2.17 -15.66 -24.56
N SER A 184 1.80 -14.39 -24.40
CA SER A 184 1.16 -13.83 -23.19
C SER A 184 1.95 -14.11 -21.91
N VAL A 185 3.28 -14.09 -21.98
CA VAL A 185 4.16 -14.23 -20.82
C VAL A 185 4.52 -12.84 -20.30
N ARG A 186 4.27 -12.60 -19.02
CA ARG A 186 4.55 -11.31 -18.38
C ARG A 186 5.88 -11.31 -17.65
N MET A 187 6.68 -10.27 -17.90
CA MET A 187 7.96 -10.07 -17.24
C MET A 187 8.20 -8.59 -16.95
N LEU A 188 8.44 -8.26 -15.67
CA LEU A 188 9.04 -6.97 -15.31
C LEU A 188 10.55 -7.02 -15.52
N PRO A 189 11.21 -5.86 -15.73
CA PRO A 189 12.67 -5.82 -15.80
C PRO A 189 13.32 -6.51 -14.61
N GLU A 190 14.40 -7.26 -14.87
CA GLU A 190 15.08 -8.03 -13.83
C GLU A 190 15.68 -7.12 -12.76
N TRP A 191 16.09 -5.90 -13.14
CA TRP A 191 16.58 -4.90 -12.20
C TRP A 191 15.47 -4.35 -11.27
N VAL A 192 14.18 -4.48 -11.64
CA VAL A 192 13.05 -4.20 -10.73
C VAL A 192 12.86 -5.39 -9.80
N SER A 193 12.71 -6.60 -10.35
CA SER A 193 12.38 -7.81 -9.60
C SER A 193 13.52 -8.30 -8.68
N ASN A 194 14.77 -7.99 -9.01
CA ASN A 194 15.99 -8.30 -8.24
C ASN A 194 16.53 -7.11 -7.41
N SER A 195 15.80 -6.00 -7.32
CA SER A 195 16.27 -4.77 -6.62
C SER A 195 16.42 -4.90 -5.11
N GLY A 196 15.80 -5.90 -4.47
CA GLY A 196 15.65 -5.97 -3.00
C GLY A 196 16.98 -5.92 -2.22
N THR A 197 18.00 -6.63 -2.67
CA THR A 197 19.33 -6.62 -2.02
C THR A 197 20.01 -5.26 -2.17
N SER A 198 19.92 -4.65 -3.34
CA SER A 198 20.45 -3.31 -3.59
C SER A 198 19.73 -2.27 -2.73
N ASN A 199 18.40 -2.36 -2.62
CA ASN A 199 17.61 -1.47 -1.75
C ASN A 199 18.03 -1.61 -0.29
N LEU A 200 18.21 -2.85 0.20
CA LEU A 200 18.65 -3.11 1.56
C LEU A 200 20.06 -2.57 1.81
N PHE A 201 20.99 -2.78 0.87
CA PHE A 201 22.34 -2.25 0.93
C PHE A 201 22.35 -0.72 0.98
N MET A 202 21.59 -0.06 0.09
CA MET A 202 21.48 1.39 0.06
C MET A 202 20.88 1.93 1.36
N ARG A 203 19.83 1.30 1.90
CA ARG A 203 19.26 1.67 3.20
C ARG A 203 20.27 1.54 4.34
N ALA A 204 21.09 0.49 4.34
CA ALA A 204 22.17 0.32 5.31
C ALA A 204 23.22 1.44 5.20
N CYS A 205 23.66 1.76 3.98
CA CYS A 205 24.62 2.83 3.72
C CYS A 205 24.07 4.24 4.06
N SER A 206 22.77 4.46 3.89
CA SER A 206 22.11 5.74 4.21
C SER A 206 21.73 5.90 5.68
N GLY A 207 22.00 4.91 6.55
CA GLY A 207 21.57 4.91 7.95
C GLY A 207 20.06 4.78 8.13
N LEU A 208 19.33 4.42 7.07
CA LEU A 208 17.89 4.13 7.10
C LEU A 208 17.60 2.70 7.58
N ALA A 209 18.59 1.81 7.55
CA ALA A 209 18.47 0.49 8.15
C ALA A 209 18.36 0.61 9.68
N LEU A 210 17.43 -0.17 10.22
CA LEU A 210 17.09 -0.11 11.63
C LEU A 210 17.96 -1.08 12.41
N LYS A 211 18.91 -0.55 13.16
CA LYS A 211 19.78 -1.36 14.02
C LYS A 211 18.92 -2.13 15.02
N GLY A 212 18.89 -3.46 14.90
CA GLY A 212 18.05 -4.32 15.74
C GLY A 212 16.63 -4.59 15.19
N HIS A 213 16.20 -3.95 14.10
CA HIS A 213 14.88 -4.16 13.48
C HIS A 213 15.01 -4.61 12.01
N GLY A 214 15.61 -5.79 11.82
CA GLY A 214 15.81 -6.37 10.48
C GLY A 214 14.49 -6.60 9.73
N ALA A 215 13.43 -7.00 10.43
CA ALA A 215 12.11 -7.20 9.84
C ALA A 215 11.55 -5.91 9.21
N SER A 216 11.58 -4.80 9.96
CA SER A 216 11.14 -3.49 9.50
C SER A 216 11.98 -2.94 8.34
N SER A 217 13.27 -3.31 8.25
CA SER A 217 14.12 -2.94 7.11
C SER A 217 13.75 -3.70 5.83
N LEU A 218 13.42 -4.99 5.96
CA LEU A 218 12.93 -5.81 4.83
C LEU A 218 11.53 -5.38 4.39
N GLU A 219 10.66 -5.06 5.34
CA GLU A 219 9.34 -4.48 5.10
C GLU A 219 9.46 -3.18 4.30
N ALA A 220 10.34 -2.27 4.71
CA ALA A 220 10.57 -1.02 4.00
C ALA A 220 11.05 -1.24 2.55
N CYS A 221 11.97 -2.19 2.32
CA CYS A 221 12.38 -2.57 0.96
C CYS A 221 11.23 -3.15 0.13
N ALA A 222 10.40 -4.01 0.74
CA ALA A 222 9.22 -4.58 0.08
C ALA A 222 8.22 -3.49 -0.33
N ASN A 223 8.00 -2.54 0.57
CA ASN A 223 7.12 -1.38 0.37
C ASN A 223 7.64 -0.45 -0.73
N ASP A 224 8.95 -0.22 -0.83
CA ASP A 224 9.55 0.52 -1.95
C ASP A 224 9.30 -0.18 -3.30
N THR A 225 9.49 -1.51 -3.35
CA THR A 225 9.22 -2.32 -4.55
C THR A 225 7.74 -2.27 -4.93
N LYS A 226 6.83 -2.41 -3.97
CA LYS A 226 5.37 -2.31 -4.18
C LYS A 226 5.00 -0.94 -4.72
N SER A 227 5.47 0.14 -4.09
CA SER A 227 5.22 1.52 -4.53
C SER A 227 5.72 1.75 -5.97
N PHE A 228 6.90 1.24 -6.32
CA PHE A 228 7.41 1.33 -7.68
C PHE A 228 6.48 0.65 -8.68
N ILE A 229 6.09 -0.60 -8.42
CA ILE A 229 5.20 -1.38 -9.31
C ILE A 229 3.84 -0.70 -9.45
N ASN A 230 3.26 -0.21 -8.35
CA ASN A 230 1.99 0.50 -8.37
C ASN A 230 2.05 1.76 -9.25
N ALA A 231 3.13 2.54 -9.14
CA ALA A 231 3.32 3.74 -9.94
C ALA A 231 3.57 3.47 -11.44
N VAL A 232 4.07 2.28 -11.79
CA VAL A 232 4.13 1.84 -13.19
C VAL A 232 2.72 1.54 -13.70
N PHE A 233 1.97 0.71 -12.97
CA PHE A 233 0.62 0.31 -13.37
C PHE A 233 -0.45 1.42 -13.25
N SER A 234 -0.13 2.57 -12.64
CA SER A 234 -0.99 3.75 -12.75
C SER A 234 -0.85 4.46 -14.10
N LYS A 235 0.19 4.14 -14.88
CA LYS A 235 0.47 4.73 -16.21
C LYS A 235 0.24 3.75 -17.36
N VAL A 236 0.41 2.46 -17.11
CA VAL A 236 0.19 1.41 -18.12
C VAL A 236 -0.87 0.42 -17.66
N ALA A 237 -1.71 -0.02 -18.59
CA ALA A 237 -2.73 -1.02 -18.31
C ALA A 237 -2.07 -2.38 -18.01
N VAL A 238 -2.75 -3.22 -17.22
CA VAL A 238 -2.28 -4.58 -16.92
C VAL A 238 -2.13 -5.42 -18.20
N SER A 239 -2.94 -5.13 -19.22
CA SER A 239 -2.94 -5.77 -20.54
C SER A 239 -1.92 -5.20 -21.54
N SER A 240 -1.12 -4.20 -21.17
CA SER A 240 -0.10 -3.61 -22.04
C SER A 240 0.98 -4.63 -22.44
N THR A 241 1.76 -4.35 -23.49
CA THR A 241 2.87 -5.24 -23.91
C THR A 241 4.02 -5.21 -22.91
N ASN A 242 4.97 -6.15 -22.99
CA ASN A 242 6.16 -6.14 -22.14
C ASN A 242 7.02 -4.93 -22.50
N VAL A 243 7.09 -4.56 -23.78
CA VAL A 243 7.80 -3.36 -24.24
C VAL A 243 7.24 -2.11 -23.54
N ASP A 244 5.92 -1.88 -23.60
CA ASP A 244 5.29 -0.74 -22.92
C ASP A 244 5.55 -0.74 -21.41
N LEU A 245 5.50 -1.92 -20.79
CA LEU A 245 5.74 -2.09 -19.36
C LEU A 245 7.19 -1.75 -18.99
N TRP A 246 8.16 -2.15 -19.80
CA TRP A 246 9.58 -1.87 -19.61
C TRP A 246 9.88 -0.39 -19.83
N ASP A 247 9.32 0.22 -20.87
CA ASP A 247 9.43 1.66 -21.12
C ASP A 247 8.86 2.47 -19.95
N ALA A 248 7.67 2.11 -19.45
CA ALA A 248 7.10 2.75 -18.26
C ALA A 248 7.96 2.59 -17.00
N CYS A 249 8.63 1.45 -16.83
CA CYS A 249 9.61 1.25 -15.77
C CYS A 249 10.83 2.17 -15.95
N HIS A 250 11.36 2.29 -17.16
CA HIS A 250 12.50 3.15 -17.47
C HIS A 250 12.17 4.63 -17.25
N ASP A 251 11.05 5.10 -17.77
CA ASP A 251 10.56 6.46 -17.59
C ASP A 251 10.38 6.80 -16.10
N LEU A 252 9.80 5.88 -15.33
CA LEU A 252 9.64 6.08 -13.90
C LEU A 252 10.99 6.17 -13.17
N VAL A 253 11.98 5.34 -13.53
CA VAL A 253 13.32 5.41 -12.94
C VAL A 253 14.02 6.72 -13.28
N VAL A 254 13.96 7.16 -14.55
CA VAL A 254 14.53 8.44 -14.98
C VAL A 254 13.88 9.59 -14.23
N THR A 255 12.55 9.58 -14.13
CA THR A 255 11.78 10.59 -13.39
C THR A 255 12.17 10.62 -11.92
N ARG A 256 12.22 9.45 -11.24
CA ARG A 256 12.59 9.37 -9.82
C ARG A 256 14.04 9.76 -9.57
N ARG A 257 14.96 9.44 -10.49
CA ARG A 257 16.36 9.90 -10.40
C ARG A 257 16.46 11.42 -10.50
N ALA A 258 15.67 12.06 -11.37
CA ALA A 258 15.64 13.50 -11.50
C ALA A 258 14.96 14.20 -10.30
N ALA A 259 13.88 13.63 -9.78
CA ALA A 259 13.13 14.18 -8.65
C ALA A 259 13.84 13.98 -7.29
N GLY A 260 14.78 13.05 -7.20
CA GLY A 260 15.48 12.71 -5.96
C GLY A 260 14.71 11.73 -5.08
N ALA A 261 15.22 11.49 -3.88
CA ALA A 261 14.61 10.55 -2.95
C ALA A 261 13.27 11.10 -2.40
N VAL A 262 12.24 10.27 -2.44
CA VAL A 262 10.92 10.51 -1.80
C VAL A 262 10.84 9.77 -0.48
N ASN A 263 9.88 10.13 0.37
CA ASN A 263 9.74 9.60 1.73
C ASN A 263 11.02 9.75 2.57
N ARG A 264 11.59 10.96 2.57
CA ARG A 264 12.88 11.23 3.24
C ARG A 264 12.83 11.02 4.75
N LEU A 265 11.66 11.20 5.37
CA LEU A 265 11.42 10.94 6.79
C LEU A 265 11.27 9.44 7.10
N GLY A 266 11.07 8.60 6.07
CA GLY A 266 10.87 7.17 6.24
C GLY A 266 9.55 6.83 6.94
N VAL A 267 8.47 7.53 6.60
CA VAL A 267 7.11 7.24 7.07
C VAL A 267 6.75 5.81 6.68
N LYS A 268 6.28 5.03 7.67
CA LYS A 268 5.77 3.66 7.50
C LYS A 268 4.25 3.67 7.36
N SER A 269 3.54 4.35 8.26
CA SER A 269 2.08 4.39 8.27
C SER A 269 1.54 5.55 9.10
N MET A 270 0.28 5.92 8.86
CA MET A 270 -0.51 6.68 9.83
C MET A 270 -0.84 5.75 11.00
N SER A 271 -0.36 6.08 12.20
CA SER A 271 -0.33 5.15 13.33
C SER A 271 -1.31 5.48 14.44
N HIS A 272 -1.54 6.78 14.67
CA HIS A 272 -2.36 7.24 15.77
C HIS A 272 -3.00 8.60 15.44
N LEU A 273 -4.19 8.84 15.97
CA LEU A 273 -4.90 10.10 15.98
C LEU A 273 -5.08 10.56 17.42
N THR A 274 -4.90 11.85 17.70
CA THR A 274 -5.30 12.42 18.99
C THR A 274 -6.37 13.47 18.77
N LEU A 275 -7.52 13.29 19.42
CA LEU A 275 -8.63 14.24 19.44
C LEU A 275 -8.58 15.02 20.76
N THR A 276 -8.22 16.29 20.68
CA THR A 276 -8.24 17.22 21.83
C THR A 276 -9.58 17.95 21.86
N THR A 277 -10.37 17.73 22.92
CA THR A 277 -11.74 18.26 23.00
C THR A 277 -12.12 18.67 24.43
N PRO A 278 -12.93 19.73 24.62
CA PRO A 278 -13.46 20.08 25.94
C PRO A 278 -14.48 19.05 26.46
N ASP A 279 -15.20 18.36 25.57
CA ASP A 279 -16.23 17.38 25.92
C ASP A 279 -15.82 15.95 25.57
N VAL A 280 -14.90 15.42 26.39
CA VAL A 280 -14.40 14.04 26.26
C VAL A 280 -15.53 13.01 26.36
N ALA A 281 -16.55 13.28 27.19
CA ALA A 281 -17.64 12.34 27.40
C ALA A 281 -18.49 12.19 26.13
N ARG A 282 -18.87 13.31 25.51
CA ARG A 282 -19.62 13.30 24.25
C ARG A 282 -18.79 12.72 23.11
N ALA A 283 -17.52 13.10 23.01
CA ALA A 283 -16.62 12.55 21.98
C ALA A 283 -16.45 11.03 22.10
N ALA A 284 -16.21 10.52 23.31
CA ALA A 284 -16.10 9.08 23.55
C ALA A 284 -17.41 8.36 23.21
N GLU A 285 -18.56 8.92 23.59
CA GLU A 285 -19.86 8.35 23.24
C GLU A 285 -20.06 8.27 21.71
N THR A 286 -19.73 9.33 20.98
CA THR A 286 -19.86 9.39 19.52
C THR A 286 -18.90 8.40 18.84
N ILE A 287 -17.64 8.35 19.26
CA ILE A 287 -16.63 7.44 18.70
C ILE A 287 -16.98 5.97 18.97
N GLU A 288 -17.45 5.64 20.18
CA GLU A 288 -17.89 4.28 20.51
C GLU A 288 -19.19 3.89 19.80
N SER A 289 -20.16 4.80 19.71
CA SER A 289 -21.53 4.46 19.28
C SER A 289 -21.71 4.58 17.77
N VAL A 290 -21.17 5.65 17.18
CA VAL A 290 -21.36 5.97 15.75
C VAL A 290 -20.19 5.46 14.92
N TYR A 291 -18.95 5.58 15.39
CA TYR A 291 -17.78 5.05 14.66
C TYR A 291 -17.49 3.58 14.97
N ASN A 292 -18.30 2.96 15.83
CA ASN A 292 -18.16 1.55 16.25
C ASN A 292 -16.74 1.22 16.76
N ALA A 293 -16.07 2.20 17.37
CA ALA A 293 -14.72 2.00 17.85
C ALA A 293 -14.72 1.09 19.09
N LYS A 294 -13.75 0.19 19.16
CA LYS A 294 -13.47 -0.60 20.36
C LYS A 294 -12.56 0.20 21.28
N PHE A 295 -12.57 -0.10 22.58
CA PHE A 295 -11.78 0.63 23.57
C PHE A 295 -10.95 -0.31 24.43
N ASN A 296 -9.80 0.15 24.91
CA ASN A 296 -8.98 -0.58 25.88
C ASN A 296 -9.58 -0.51 27.29
N GLU A 297 -9.05 -1.28 28.24
CA GLU A 297 -9.63 -1.43 29.59
C GLU A 297 -9.87 -0.10 30.33
N ASP A 298 -8.98 0.88 30.18
CA ASP A 298 -9.07 2.19 30.83
C ASP A 298 -9.73 3.30 29.97
N LYS A 299 -10.21 2.96 28.77
CA LYS A 299 -10.86 3.87 27.81
C LYS A 299 -10.02 5.08 27.41
N THR A 300 -8.70 4.96 27.46
CA THR A 300 -7.78 5.99 26.98
C THR A 300 -7.45 5.85 25.49
N LEU A 301 -7.61 4.63 24.95
CA LEU A 301 -7.26 4.29 23.58
C LEU A 301 -8.42 3.58 22.89
N TYR A 302 -8.69 3.99 21.65
CA TYR A 302 -9.74 3.47 20.80
C TYR A 302 -9.13 2.83 19.54
N GLN A 303 -9.68 1.69 19.15
CA GLN A 303 -9.41 1.01 17.89
C GLN A 303 -10.58 1.26 16.94
N LEU A 304 -10.30 1.94 15.84
CA LEU A 304 -11.25 2.15 14.76
C LEU A 304 -11.51 0.83 14.00
N PRO A 305 -12.59 0.72 13.21
CA PRO A 305 -13.07 -0.57 12.68
C PRO A 305 -12.09 -1.29 11.74
N GLY A 306 -11.27 -0.57 10.99
CA GLY A 306 -10.36 -1.12 10.00
C GLY A 306 -9.15 -1.82 10.62
N VAL A 307 -8.75 -2.95 10.02
CA VAL A 307 -7.59 -3.75 10.47
C VAL A 307 -6.31 -2.92 10.56
N ASP A 308 -6.13 -1.99 9.62
CA ASP A 308 -4.96 -1.12 9.53
C ASP A 308 -5.29 0.34 9.88
N ASP A 309 -6.43 0.60 10.53
CA ASP A 309 -6.77 1.97 10.94
C ASP A 309 -5.82 2.45 12.05
N PRO A 310 -5.53 3.76 12.11
CA PRO A 310 -4.84 4.32 13.26
C PRO A 310 -5.68 4.12 14.51
N THR A 311 -5.01 3.97 15.64
CA THR A 311 -5.68 4.09 16.94
C THR A 311 -6.04 5.54 17.21
N LEU A 312 -7.00 5.80 18.10
CA LEU A 312 -7.45 7.14 18.46
C LEU A 312 -7.37 7.33 19.98
N SER A 313 -6.78 8.43 20.44
CA SER A 313 -6.89 8.88 21.83
C SER A 313 -7.81 10.10 21.90
N ILE A 314 -8.60 10.20 22.97
CA ILE A 314 -9.42 11.39 23.25
C ILE A 314 -8.86 12.05 24.50
N VAL A 315 -8.40 13.29 24.34
CA VAL A 315 -7.71 14.05 25.39
C VAL A 315 -8.55 15.26 25.76
N LYS A 316 -8.65 15.51 27.07
CA LYS A 316 -9.36 16.69 27.58
C LYS A 316 -8.55 17.94 27.30
N ALA A 317 -9.15 18.90 26.59
CA ALA A 317 -8.60 20.25 26.47
C ALA A 317 -8.50 20.92 27.85
N SER A 318 -7.38 21.57 28.12
CA SER A 318 -7.19 22.37 29.33
C SER A 318 -7.74 23.78 29.12
N ASP A 319 -7.96 24.53 30.22
CA ASP A 319 -8.40 25.93 30.14
C ASP A 319 -7.36 26.85 29.46
N GLU A 320 -6.11 26.40 29.36
CA GLU A 320 -4.99 27.08 28.70
C GLU A 320 -4.75 26.58 27.26
N THR A 321 -5.55 25.65 26.76
CA THR A 321 -5.39 25.11 25.39
C THR A 321 -5.77 26.16 24.37
N ASP A 322 -4.84 26.50 23.48
CA ASP A 322 -5.10 27.43 22.39
C ASP A 322 -6.20 26.87 21.46
N PRO A 323 -7.13 27.68 20.94
CA PRO A 323 -8.21 27.19 20.06
C PRO A 323 -7.70 26.41 18.84
N GLY A 324 -6.55 26.79 18.29
CA GLY A 324 -5.91 26.09 17.17
C GLY A 324 -5.34 24.70 17.52
N ASP A 325 -5.19 24.38 18.80
CA ASP A 325 -4.76 23.06 19.29
C ASP A 325 -5.96 22.12 19.57
N LEU A 326 -7.20 22.60 19.40
CA LEU A 326 -8.41 21.78 19.47
C LEU A 326 -8.61 20.99 18.17
N GLY A 327 -9.19 19.80 18.30
CA GLY A 327 -9.48 18.91 17.19
C GLY A 327 -8.43 17.81 17.03
N LEU A 328 -8.25 17.38 15.78
CA LEU A 328 -7.44 16.20 15.45
C LEU A 328 -5.98 16.56 15.14
N SER A 329 -5.08 15.77 15.71
CA SER A 329 -3.67 15.69 15.30
C SER A 329 -3.33 14.27 14.81
N VAL A 330 -2.39 14.18 13.88
CA VAL A 330 -2.04 12.92 13.20
C VAL A 330 -0.60 12.52 13.53
N CYS A 331 -0.44 11.31 14.05
CA CYS A 331 0.87 10.73 14.33
C CYS A 331 1.23 9.68 13.27
N PHE A 332 2.35 9.90 12.60
CA PHE A 332 2.93 8.95 11.66
C PHE A 332 4.04 8.15 12.30
N SER A 333 4.00 6.83 12.13
CA SER A 333 5.15 6.01 12.49
C SER A 333 6.21 6.14 11.40
N VAL A 334 7.47 6.29 11.82
CA VAL A 334 8.63 6.29 10.93
C VAL A 334 9.51 5.08 11.22
N TYR A 335 10.14 4.55 10.17
CA TYR A 335 11.07 3.44 10.34
C TYR A 335 12.19 3.81 11.30
N ASN A 336 12.79 5.00 11.19
CA ASN A 336 13.92 5.43 12.04
C ASN A 336 13.70 6.86 12.54
N LEU A 337 13.29 7.03 13.79
CA LEU A 337 13.02 8.35 14.35
C LEU A 337 14.28 9.23 14.44
N ALA A 338 15.43 8.64 14.76
CA ALA A 338 16.69 9.39 14.83
C ALA A 338 17.13 9.92 13.46
N ARG A 339 16.89 9.14 12.39
CA ARG A 339 17.14 9.60 11.03
C ARG A 339 16.12 10.66 10.60
N ALA A 340 14.84 10.48 10.93
CA ALA A 340 13.82 11.50 10.68
C ALA A 340 14.21 12.84 11.33
N ARG A 341 14.68 12.82 12.60
CA ARG A 341 15.24 13.99 13.30
C ARG A 341 16.35 14.67 12.48
N ALA A 342 17.36 13.92 12.08
CA ALA A 342 18.49 14.45 11.31
C ALA A 342 18.08 15.02 9.94
N VAL A 343 17.05 14.44 9.31
CA VAL A 343 16.50 14.96 8.05
C VAL A 343 15.73 16.25 8.29
N LEU A 344 14.89 16.34 9.33
CA LEU A 344 14.19 17.58 9.68
C LEU A 344 15.17 18.71 9.98
N GLU A 345 16.23 18.43 10.75
CA GLU A 345 17.30 19.39 11.05
C GLU A 345 18.02 19.86 9.77
N ALA A 346 18.35 18.93 8.86
CA ALA A 346 19.03 19.26 7.61
C ALA A 346 18.16 20.07 6.65
N GLU A 347 16.84 19.85 6.67
CA GLU A 347 15.87 20.59 5.86
C GLU A 347 15.38 21.88 6.53
N GLY A 348 15.87 22.19 7.74
CA GLY A 348 15.47 23.39 8.48
C GLY A 348 14.01 23.36 8.95
N VAL A 349 13.40 22.19 9.09
CA VAL A 349 12.02 22.02 9.54
C VAL A 349 11.96 22.04 11.06
N SER A 350 11.16 22.94 11.63
CA SER A 350 11.03 23.11 13.08
C SER A 350 10.22 21.98 13.74
N PHE A 351 10.74 21.41 14.83
CA PHE A 351 10.02 20.42 15.65
C PHE A 351 10.35 20.56 17.14
N ARG A 352 9.48 20.02 17.99
CA ARG A 352 9.73 19.78 19.42
C ARG A 352 9.82 18.28 19.66
N GLU A 353 10.67 17.86 20.59
CA GLU A 353 10.74 16.46 21.00
C GLU A 353 10.01 16.28 22.33
N LEU A 354 9.04 15.38 22.36
CA LEU A 354 8.35 14.93 23.56
C LEU A 354 8.90 13.57 23.97
N MET A 355 9.30 13.46 25.24
CA MET A 355 9.73 12.20 25.82
C MET A 355 8.65 11.64 26.74
N SER A 356 8.18 10.44 26.42
CA SER A 356 7.22 9.70 27.22
C SER A 356 7.90 9.02 28.41
N ARG A 357 7.09 8.67 29.42
CA ARG A 357 7.56 8.02 30.66
C ARG A 357 8.17 6.64 30.43
N ASP A 358 7.78 5.97 29.36
CA ASP A 358 8.32 4.68 28.92
C ASP A 358 9.65 4.81 28.15
N GLY A 359 10.15 6.03 27.98
CA GLY A 359 11.38 6.31 27.25
C GLY A 359 11.21 6.41 25.73
N SER A 360 9.98 6.31 25.21
CA SER A 360 9.71 6.60 23.81
C SER A 360 9.79 8.10 23.53
N SER A 361 10.25 8.45 22.34
CA SER A 361 10.30 9.84 21.85
C SER A 361 9.30 10.03 20.73
N GLU A 362 8.75 11.24 20.67
CA GLU A 362 7.89 11.70 19.60
C GLU A 362 8.38 13.09 19.12
N LEU A 363 8.53 13.25 17.80
CA LEU A 363 8.88 14.54 17.20
C LEU A 363 7.58 15.21 16.77
N VAL A 364 7.19 16.30 17.43
CA VAL A 364 5.99 17.05 17.07
C VAL A 364 6.38 18.23 16.19
N LEU A 365 5.86 18.23 14.97
CA LEU A 365 6.10 19.26 13.97
C LEU A 365 5.10 20.38 14.14
N ARG A 366 5.51 21.60 13.81
CA ARG A 366 4.61 22.74 13.90
C ARG A 366 3.63 22.77 12.72
N PRO A 367 2.37 23.21 12.92
CA PRO A 367 1.39 23.31 11.83
C PRO A 367 1.85 24.23 10.69
N GLU A 368 2.69 25.23 10.93
CA GLU A 368 3.21 26.11 9.87
C GLU A 368 4.15 25.38 8.90
N GLU A 369 4.79 24.31 9.37
CA GLU A 369 5.72 23.50 8.57
C GLU A 369 4.99 22.41 7.77
N THR A 370 3.85 21.94 8.29
CA THR A 370 3.20 20.70 7.86
C THR A 370 1.75 20.86 7.41
N GLY A 371 1.16 22.03 7.62
CA GLY A 371 -0.21 22.36 7.23
C GLY A 371 -1.28 21.92 8.22
N TYR A 372 -0.96 21.14 9.25
CA TYR A 372 -1.82 20.80 10.39
C TYR A 372 -0.98 20.09 11.48
N PRO A 373 -1.47 19.93 12.72
CA PRO A 373 -0.72 19.27 13.78
C PRO A 373 -0.30 17.82 13.42
N ILE A 374 1.01 17.61 13.25
CA ILE A 374 1.61 16.31 12.95
C ILE A 374 2.69 15.96 13.97
N SER A 375 2.78 14.67 14.28
CA SER A 375 3.91 14.10 15.00
C SER A 375 4.47 12.85 14.33
N LEU A 376 5.73 12.53 14.66
CA LEU A 376 6.44 11.35 14.20
C LEU A 376 6.85 10.51 15.39
N SER A 377 6.55 9.22 15.33
CA SER A 377 6.93 8.24 16.35
C SER A 377 7.76 7.11 15.75
N GLN A 378 8.57 6.46 16.57
CA GLN A 378 9.32 5.28 16.15
C GLN A 378 8.36 4.11 15.88
N ALA A 379 8.38 3.56 14.68
CA ALA A 379 7.63 2.35 14.37
C ALA A 379 8.05 1.21 15.31
N PRO A 380 7.10 0.44 15.87
CA PRO A 380 7.41 -0.63 16.80
C PRO A 380 8.20 -1.76 16.10
N ALA A 381 9.01 -2.48 16.87
CA ALA A 381 9.79 -3.60 16.33
C ALA A 381 8.94 -4.76 15.81
N ARG A 382 7.73 -4.88 16.35
CA ARG A 382 6.68 -5.80 15.92
C ARG A 382 5.36 -5.05 16.09
N ASP A 383 4.49 -5.16 15.11
CA ASP A 383 3.14 -4.60 15.22
C ASP A 383 2.44 -5.31 16.39
N SER A 384 2.04 -4.54 17.40
CA SER A 384 1.37 -5.07 18.59
C SER A 384 -0.06 -5.45 18.21
N LEU A 385 -0.25 -6.70 17.81
CA LEU A 385 -1.57 -7.27 17.50
C LEU A 385 -2.54 -7.30 18.69
N ASN A 386 -2.04 -7.10 19.92
CA ASN A 386 -2.80 -7.34 21.14
C ASN A 386 -2.78 -6.14 22.09
N ASN A 387 -3.56 -5.11 21.76
CA ASN A 387 -4.23 -4.38 22.82
C ASN A 387 -5.59 -5.09 23.02
N ASN A 388 -5.90 -5.48 24.25
CA ASN A 388 -7.19 -6.10 24.58
C ASN A 388 -8.29 -5.04 24.43
N PHE A 389 -8.79 -4.86 23.21
CA PHE A 389 -9.89 -3.97 22.90
C PHE A 389 -11.22 -4.68 23.09
N SER A 390 -12.14 -4.03 23.81
CA SER A 390 -13.50 -4.49 24.03
C SER A 390 -14.46 -3.72 23.13
N SER A 391 -15.43 -4.42 22.56
CA SER A 391 -16.53 -3.78 21.81
C SER A 391 -17.46 -3.03 22.75
N SER A 392 -17.98 -1.89 22.29
CA SER A 392 -19.04 -1.18 22.99
C SER A 392 -20.39 -1.89 22.78
N GLY A 393 -21.08 -2.21 23.88
CA GLY A 393 -22.49 -2.62 23.81
C GLY A 393 -23.43 -1.48 23.42
N LYS A 394 -22.90 -0.28 23.16
CA LYS A 394 -23.64 0.93 22.79
C LYS A 394 -23.54 1.28 21.29
N ALA A 395 -22.79 0.51 20.50
CA ALA A 395 -22.73 0.70 19.06
C ALA A 395 -24.14 0.73 18.46
N LEU A 396 -24.38 1.69 17.55
CA LEU A 396 -25.64 1.77 16.82
C LEU A 396 -25.84 0.50 15.99
N LYS A 397 -27.07 0.02 15.89
CA LYS A 397 -27.36 -1.24 15.20
C LYS A 397 -27.03 -1.15 13.71
N SER A 398 -27.30 0.01 13.13
CA SER A 398 -27.00 0.37 11.74
C SER A 398 -25.51 0.42 11.42
N VAL A 399 -24.64 0.64 12.41
CA VAL A 399 -23.17 0.65 12.21
C VAL A 399 -22.48 -0.66 12.60
N ALA A 400 -23.14 -1.45 13.47
CA ALA A 400 -22.61 -2.71 13.97
C ALA A 400 -22.53 -3.76 12.84
N GLY A 401 -21.33 -3.96 12.30
CA GLY A 401 -21.07 -4.89 11.19
C GLY A 401 -21.10 -4.26 9.80
N SER A 402 -21.42 -2.97 9.68
CA SER A 402 -21.38 -2.21 8.43
C SER A 402 -20.20 -1.23 8.33
N ALA A 403 -19.56 -0.88 9.46
CA ALA A 403 -18.35 -0.06 9.43
C ALA A 403 -17.13 -0.86 8.98
N HIS A 404 -16.39 -0.32 8.02
CA HIS A 404 -15.24 -1.00 7.42
C HIS A 404 -13.91 -0.45 7.90
N GLN A 405 -13.63 0.83 7.63
CA GLN A 405 -12.33 1.46 7.83
C GLN A 405 -12.44 2.97 7.64
N LEU A 406 -11.43 3.73 8.09
CA LEU A 406 -11.27 5.10 7.64
C LEU A 406 -11.08 5.15 6.12
N ASP A 407 -11.80 6.06 5.46
CA ASP A 407 -11.73 6.31 4.02
C ASP A 407 -10.72 7.42 3.69
N HIS A 408 -10.88 8.56 4.35
CA HIS A 408 -10.00 9.70 4.16
C HIS A 408 -9.98 10.61 5.38
N TYR A 409 -9.05 11.56 5.35
CA TYR A 409 -9.11 12.73 6.20
C TYR A 409 -8.80 13.97 5.37
N ALA A 410 -9.48 15.07 5.69
CA ALA A 410 -9.30 16.35 5.01
C ALA A 410 -8.69 17.37 5.96
N ALA A 411 -7.81 18.22 5.43
CA ALA A 411 -7.18 19.30 6.19
C ALA A 411 -7.29 20.62 5.45
N ILE A 412 -7.57 21.70 6.18
CA ILE A 412 -7.65 23.06 5.64
C ILE A 412 -6.39 23.82 6.03
N MET A 413 -5.73 24.42 5.04
CA MET A 413 -4.42 25.06 5.19
C MET A 413 -4.27 26.31 4.31
N PRO A 414 -3.31 27.19 4.61
CA PRO A 414 -3.14 28.44 3.86
C PRO A 414 -2.50 28.27 2.48
N ASP A 415 -1.73 27.21 2.24
CA ASP A 415 -1.04 26.95 0.96
C ASP A 415 -0.96 25.44 0.71
N ALA A 416 -1.98 24.90 0.04
CA ALA A 416 -2.08 23.48 -0.23
C ALA A 416 -1.04 23.02 -1.26
N THR A 417 -0.59 23.90 -2.16
CA THR A 417 0.42 23.57 -3.18
C THR A 417 1.80 23.36 -2.56
N LYS A 418 2.23 24.27 -1.68
CA LYS A 418 3.48 24.12 -0.92
C LYS A 418 3.43 22.88 -0.06
N MET A 419 2.31 22.65 0.63
CA MET A 419 2.15 21.47 1.48
C MET A 419 2.19 20.18 0.67
N LYS A 420 1.51 20.12 -0.48
CA LYS A 420 1.59 18.98 -1.40
C LYS A 420 3.05 18.56 -1.66
N SER A 421 3.93 19.52 -2.00
CA SER A 421 5.35 19.23 -2.23
C SER A 421 6.06 18.68 -0.99
N PHE A 422 5.75 19.19 0.21
CA PHE A 422 6.26 18.62 1.46
C PHE A 422 5.79 17.16 1.63
N TYR A 423 4.50 16.88 1.46
CA TYR A 423 3.95 15.53 1.60
C TYR A 423 4.55 14.54 0.58
N GLU A 424 4.75 14.94 -0.67
CA GLU A 424 5.39 14.10 -1.69
C GLU A 424 6.85 13.79 -1.34
N HIS A 425 7.65 14.82 -1.06
CA HIS A 425 9.09 14.66 -0.89
C HIS A 425 9.49 14.15 0.50
N MET A 426 8.95 14.74 1.55
CA MET A 426 9.33 14.43 2.93
C MET A 426 8.63 13.19 3.46
N MET A 427 7.32 13.08 3.21
CA MET A 427 6.49 12.01 3.79
C MET A 427 6.21 10.86 2.81
N GLY A 428 6.46 11.02 1.51
CA GLY A 428 6.29 9.96 0.52
C GLY A 428 4.87 9.73 0.04
N PHE A 429 3.98 10.71 0.21
CA PHE A 429 2.63 10.66 -0.32
C PHE A 429 2.66 10.69 -1.85
N THR A 430 1.66 10.10 -2.48
CA THR A 430 1.52 10.13 -3.94
C THR A 430 0.36 11.03 -4.33
N HIS A 431 0.63 12.06 -5.12
CA HIS A 431 -0.43 12.89 -5.68
C HIS A 431 -1.30 12.09 -6.65
N LEU A 432 -2.61 12.12 -6.41
CA LEU A 432 -3.59 11.43 -7.25
C LEU A 432 -4.28 12.40 -8.19
N ARG A 433 -4.74 13.55 -7.67
CA ARG A 433 -5.51 14.53 -8.44
C ARG A 433 -5.48 15.91 -7.82
N THR A 434 -5.63 16.94 -8.67
CA THR A 434 -5.95 18.31 -8.28
C THR A 434 -7.28 18.70 -8.90
N PHE A 435 -8.10 19.44 -8.16
CA PHE A 435 -9.28 20.10 -8.70
C PHE A 435 -9.62 21.34 -7.87
N THR A 436 -10.49 22.19 -8.42
CA THR A 436 -11.00 23.39 -7.78
C THR A 436 -12.51 23.29 -7.60
N VAL A 437 -13.06 24.08 -6.68
CA VAL A 437 -14.51 24.16 -6.43
C VAL A 437 -14.96 25.61 -6.28
N SER A 438 -16.23 25.86 -6.58
CA SER A 438 -16.91 27.13 -6.28
C SER A 438 -17.87 26.94 -5.11
N ALA A 439 -17.40 27.23 -3.89
CA ALA A 439 -18.22 27.22 -2.67
C ALA A 439 -19.24 28.37 -2.64
N GLY A 440 -19.25 29.27 -3.64
CA GLY A 440 -20.20 30.38 -3.78
C GLY A 440 -19.78 31.65 -3.05
N SER A 441 -18.50 31.78 -2.70
CA SER A 441 -17.90 32.97 -2.08
C SER A 441 -17.08 33.83 -3.06
N GLY A 442 -16.77 33.32 -4.27
CA GLY A 442 -16.19 34.09 -5.37
C GLY A 442 -17.23 34.92 -6.14
N THR A 443 -16.78 35.82 -7.03
CA THR A 443 -17.64 36.42 -8.07
C THR A 443 -18.25 35.33 -8.95
N ASP A 444 -19.53 35.46 -9.35
CA ASP A 444 -20.30 34.46 -10.08
C ASP A 444 -19.46 33.63 -11.07
N GLY A 445 -19.37 32.32 -10.83
CA GLY A 445 -18.68 31.37 -11.70
C GLY A 445 -17.16 31.22 -11.48
N GLN A 446 -16.55 31.88 -10.50
CA GLN A 446 -15.15 31.65 -10.12
C GLN A 446 -15.05 30.58 -9.03
N ASP A 447 -14.08 29.68 -9.17
CA ASP A 447 -13.69 28.76 -8.12
C ASP A 447 -12.97 29.51 -6.99
N ASP A 448 -13.26 29.13 -5.76
CA ASP A 448 -12.73 29.77 -4.54
C ASP A 448 -12.08 28.75 -3.58
N GLY A 449 -12.04 27.47 -3.95
CA GLY A 449 -11.32 26.43 -3.22
C GLY A 449 -10.42 25.59 -4.12
N LEU A 450 -9.27 25.16 -3.60
CA LEU A 450 -8.31 24.25 -4.22
C LEU A 450 -8.15 22.98 -3.39
N MET A 451 -8.14 21.83 -4.07
CA MET A 451 -8.02 20.51 -3.46
C MET A 451 -6.90 19.70 -4.12
N HIS A 452 -6.05 19.11 -3.28
CA HIS A 452 -5.13 18.04 -3.68
C HIS A 452 -5.50 16.74 -2.98
N VAL A 453 -5.78 15.69 -3.76
CA VAL A 453 -6.00 14.34 -3.24
C VAL A 453 -4.69 13.58 -3.30
N MET A 454 -4.29 13.02 -2.16
CA MET A 454 -2.98 12.41 -1.94
C MET A 454 -3.16 11.01 -1.34
N ALA A 455 -2.61 9.97 -1.98
CA ALA A 455 -2.51 8.66 -1.36
C ALA A 455 -1.43 8.66 -0.27
N LEU A 456 -1.75 8.03 0.86
CA LEU A 456 -0.82 7.85 1.97
C LEU A 456 0.30 6.86 1.57
N PRO A 457 1.52 7.02 2.10
CA PRO A 457 2.62 6.12 1.81
C PRO A 457 2.28 4.70 2.26
N PHE A 458 2.37 3.75 1.33
CA PHE A 458 2.13 2.32 1.55
C PHE A 458 0.69 1.94 1.96
N ASP A 459 -0.24 2.90 1.87
CA ASP A 459 -1.66 2.70 2.10
C ASP A 459 -2.41 2.80 0.76
N ALA A 460 -3.12 1.74 0.39
CA ALA A 460 -3.87 1.69 -0.86
C ALA A 460 -5.35 2.07 -0.68
N LYS A 461 -5.78 2.31 0.55
CA LYS A 461 -7.18 2.47 0.92
C LYS A 461 -7.49 3.91 1.30
N ARG A 462 -6.57 4.56 2.02
CA ARG A 462 -6.82 5.90 2.57
C ARG A 462 -6.22 7.00 1.72
N VAL A 463 -6.89 8.14 1.70
CA VAL A 463 -6.37 9.37 1.09
C VAL A 463 -6.39 10.55 2.06
N LEU A 464 -5.52 11.52 1.79
CA LEU A 464 -5.49 12.84 2.40
C LEU A 464 -6.01 13.85 1.37
N ILE A 465 -6.92 14.73 1.79
CA ILE A 465 -7.36 15.87 1.00
C ILE A 465 -6.78 17.14 1.60
N LEU A 466 -5.87 17.80 0.87
CA LEU A 466 -5.35 19.11 1.22
C LEU A 466 -6.25 20.18 0.62
N THR A 467 -6.81 21.07 1.45
CA THR A 467 -7.77 22.09 1.05
C THR A 467 -7.25 23.50 1.34
N GLU A 468 -7.37 24.39 0.36
CA GLU A 468 -7.02 25.81 0.47
C GLU A 468 -8.18 26.67 -0.03
N GLY A 469 -8.42 27.81 0.63
CA GLY A 469 -9.29 28.87 0.11
C GLY A 469 -8.49 29.83 -0.77
N LEU A 470 -8.92 30.03 -2.01
CA LEU A 470 -8.19 30.81 -3.02
C LEU A 470 -8.34 32.33 -2.84
N THR A 471 -9.30 32.77 -2.02
CA THR A 471 -9.56 34.18 -1.73
C THR A 471 -9.82 34.39 -0.23
N GLN A 472 -9.76 35.64 0.23
CA GLN A 472 -10.08 35.97 1.63
C GLN A 472 -11.55 35.71 1.97
N ASP A 473 -12.44 35.85 1.00
CA ASP A 473 -13.87 35.61 1.19
C ASP A 473 -14.26 34.14 1.07
N ALA A 474 -13.34 33.28 0.59
CA ALA A 474 -13.57 31.86 0.41
C ALA A 474 -14.02 31.19 1.71
N VAL A 475 -15.00 30.30 1.63
CA VAL A 475 -15.50 29.54 2.80
C VAL A 475 -14.36 28.82 3.53
N PHE A 476 -13.45 28.18 2.81
CA PHE A 476 -12.32 27.47 3.43
C PHE A 476 -11.36 28.41 4.18
N THR A 477 -11.17 29.64 3.68
CA THR A 477 -10.39 30.68 4.39
C THR A 477 -11.08 31.07 5.69
N LYS A 478 -12.39 31.33 5.64
CA LYS A 478 -13.21 31.67 6.81
C LYS A 478 -13.23 30.54 7.85
N LEU A 479 -13.34 29.28 7.43
CA LEU A 479 -13.28 28.13 8.32
C LEU A 479 -11.92 28.00 9.01
N LYS A 480 -10.82 28.22 8.28
CA LYS A 480 -9.46 28.26 8.87
C LYS A 480 -9.32 29.40 9.88
N GLU A 481 -9.82 30.58 9.56
CA GLU A 481 -9.77 31.74 10.47
C GLU A 481 -10.63 31.55 11.72
N LYS A 482 -11.80 30.92 11.58
CA LYS A 482 -12.67 30.54 12.70
C LYS A 482 -11.99 29.54 13.63
N HIS A 483 -11.26 28.56 13.09
CA HIS A 483 -10.48 27.60 13.87
C HIS A 483 -9.24 28.24 14.52
N GLY A 484 -8.64 29.21 13.83
CA GLY A 484 -7.49 29.99 14.31
C GLY A 484 -6.14 29.53 13.75
N SER A 485 -6.07 28.33 13.16
CA SER A 485 -4.88 27.80 12.49
C SER A 485 -5.24 26.82 11.38
N ALA A 486 -4.23 26.25 10.72
CA ALA A 486 -4.42 25.14 9.81
C ALA A 486 -4.67 23.85 10.61
N TYR A 487 -5.61 23.01 10.18
CA TYR A 487 -6.13 21.91 11.00
C TYR A 487 -6.71 20.77 10.15
N VAL A 488 -6.86 19.60 10.78
CA VAL A 488 -7.63 18.48 10.22
C VAL A 488 -9.11 18.80 10.37
N HIS A 489 -9.78 19.01 9.24
CA HIS A 489 -11.18 19.40 9.18
C HIS A 489 -12.10 18.26 9.61
N HIS A 490 -11.90 17.07 9.04
CA HIS A 490 -12.68 15.89 9.35
C HIS A 490 -11.94 14.58 9.05
N ILE A 491 -12.47 13.50 9.60
CA ILE A 491 -12.14 12.12 9.24
C ILE A 491 -13.41 11.41 8.75
N ALA A 492 -13.28 10.58 7.74
CA ALA A 492 -14.40 9.85 7.14
C ALA A 492 -14.32 8.36 7.43
N LEU A 493 -15.43 7.77 7.88
CA LEU A 493 -15.59 6.34 8.09
C LEU A 493 -16.46 5.73 6.99
N GLU A 494 -15.92 4.72 6.32
CA GLU A 494 -16.67 3.94 5.33
C GLU A 494 -17.68 3.01 6.00
N VAL A 495 -18.94 3.10 5.59
CA VAL A 495 -20.08 2.32 6.08
C VAL A 495 -20.95 1.80 4.93
N GLU A 496 -21.53 0.60 5.07
CA GLU A 496 -22.38 0.02 4.02
C GLU A 496 -23.72 0.76 3.83
N ASP A 497 -24.42 1.11 4.92
CA ASP A 497 -25.78 1.65 4.89
C ASP A 497 -25.85 3.04 5.54
N VAL A 498 -25.58 4.06 4.73
CA VAL A 498 -25.54 5.47 5.15
C VAL A 498 -26.93 5.98 5.55
N GLU A 499 -28.00 5.57 4.86
CA GLU A 499 -29.37 6.03 5.15
C GLU A 499 -29.87 5.49 6.50
N ALA A 500 -29.69 4.19 6.75
CA ALA A 500 -30.07 3.60 8.03
C ALA A 500 -29.29 4.22 9.19
N LEU A 501 -27.99 4.45 8.99
CA LEU A 501 -27.14 5.09 9.99
C LEU A 501 -27.57 6.54 10.25
N PHE A 502 -27.82 7.33 9.21
CA PHE A 502 -28.31 8.70 9.35
C PHE A 502 -29.61 8.79 10.16
N ALA A 503 -30.57 7.91 9.84
CA ALA A 503 -31.85 7.86 10.54
C ALA A 503 -31.66 7.52 12.03
N GLU A 504 -30.86 6.50 12.35
CA GLU A 504 -30.61 6.09 13.74
C GLU A 504 -29.82 7.17 14.50
N VAL A 505 -28.81 7.79 13.89
CA VAL A 505 -28.04 8.90 14.47
C VAL A 505 -28.95 10.05 14.89
N ARG A 506 -29.86 10.48 14.01
CA ARG A 506 -30.83 11.55 14.32
C ARG A 506 -31.86 11.12 15.37
N GLU A 507 -32.41 9.91 15.26
CA GLU A 507 -33.37 9.36 16.24
C GLU A 507 -32.77 9.36 17.65
N ARG A 508 -31.48 9.03 17.76
CA ARG A 508 -30.76 8.96 19.04
C ARG A 508 -30.19 10.29 19.51
N GLY A 509 -30.43 11.38 18.76
CA GLY A 509 -30.17 12.75 19.20
C GLY A 509 -28.81 13.32 18.84
N TRP A 510 -28.01 12.67 17.99
CA TRP A 510 -26.84 13.30 17.39
C TRP A 510 -27.26 14.34 16.34
N ARG A 511 -26.52 15.45 16.27
CA ARG A 511 -26.76 16.52 15.31
C ARG A 511 -25.89 16.35 14.07
N THR A 512 -26.52 16.58 12.92
CA THR A 512 -25.89 16.54 11.60
C THR A 512 -25.77 17.95 11.02
N THR A 513 -24.87 18.15 10.06
CA THR A 513 -24.70 19.45 9.37
C THR A 513 -25.84 19.73 8.38
N ALA A 514 -26.49 18.68 7.87
CA ALA A 514 -27.61 18.75 6.94
C ALA A 514 -28.80 17.91 7.43
N ASP A 515 -29.99 18.20 6.88
CA ASP A 515 -31.23 17.52 7.24
C ASP A 515 -31.47 16.19 6.49
N ALA A 516 -30.65 15.87 5.50
CA ALA A 516 -30.64 14.59 4.78
C ALA A 516 -29.20 14.23 4.38
N PRO A 517 -28.90 12.94 4.12
CA PRO A 517 -27.65 12.55 3.49
C PRO A 517 -27.52 13.17 2.09
N SER A 518 -26.30 13.54 1.69
CA SER A 518 -26.03 13.96 0.32
C SER A 518 -25.71 12.75 -0.55
N THR A 519 -26.13 12.83 -1.82
CA THR A 519 -26.00 11.75 -2.80
C THR A 519 -25.36 12.28 -4.08
N ASP A 520 -24.24 11.69 -4.48
CA ASP A 520 -23.72 11.86 -5.83
C ASP A 520 -24.10 10.64 -6.68
N LEU A 521 -25.13 10.81 -7.49
CA LEU A 521 -25.66 9.76 -8.38
C LEU A 521 -24.64 9.31 -9.45
N ALA A 522 -23.66 10.15 -9.80
CA ALA A 522 -22.67 9.82 -10.82
C ALA A 522 -21.55 8.92 -10.29
N THR A 523 -21.22 9.06 -9.00
CA THR A 523 -20.14 8.27 -8.35
C THR A 523 -20.69 7.21 -7.41
N GLY A 524 -21.99 7.23 -7.12
CA GLY A 524 -22.59 6.36 -6.10
C GLY A 524 -22.17 6.72 -4.68
N LEU A 525 -21.66 7.95 -4.48
CA LEU A 525 -21.20 8.42 -3.18
C LEU A 525 -22.41 8.82 -2.34
N TRP A 526 -22.52 8.23 -1.15
CA TRP A 526 -23.48 8.63 -0.14
C TRP A 526 -22.77 9.10 1.10
N GLN A 527 -23.16 10.24 1.67
CA GLN A 527 -22.49 10.73 2.88
C GLN A 527 -23.38 11.62 3.75
N PHE A 528 -22.98 11.75 5.01
CA PHE A 528 -23.43 12.84 5.88
C PHE A 528 -22.36 13.15 6.91
N PHE A 529 -22.50 14.33 7.55
CA PHE A 529 -21.55 14.81 8.54
C PHE A 529 -22.23 15.05 9.88
N LEU A 530 -21.58 14.63 10.96
CA LEU A 530 -21.91 15.06 12.31
C LEU A 530 -21.33 16.45 12.56
N LYS A 531 -22.03 17.25 13.36
CA LYS A 531 -21.52 18.57 13.76
C LYS A 531 -20.29 18.43 14.66
N GLU A 532 -19.42 19.44 14.61
CA GLU A 532 -18.18 19.50 15.40
C GLU A 532 -18.43 19.28 16.89
N GLU A 533 -19.54 19.79 17.45
CA GLU A 533 -19.83 19.66 18.88
C GLU A 533 -20.12 18.22 19.34
N GLU A 534 -20.33 17.28 18.40
CA GLU A 534 -20.57 15.88 18.72
C GLU A 534 -19.29 15.11 19.06
N ALA A 535 -18.11 15.64 18.70
CA ALA A 535 -16.82 15.02 19.02
C ALA A 535 -15.69 16.00 19.36
N GLY A 536 -15.79 17.26 18.98
CA GLY A 536 -14.68 18.22 18.93
C GLY A 536 -13.96 18.26 17.58
N CYS A 537 -14.49 17.55 16.57
CA CYS A 537 -14.14 17.67 15.15
C CYS A 537 -15.34 17.23 14.31
N ILE A 538 -15.34 17.57 13.02
CA ILE A 538 -16.36 17.05 12.10
C ILE A 538 -16.05 15.59 11.81
N LEU A 539 -17.10 14.78 11.79
CA LEU A 539 -17.05 13.35 11.51
C LEU A 539 -17.92 13.05 10.29
N GLU A 540 -17.36 12.41 9.27
CA GLU A 540 -18.06 12.02 8.05
C GLU A 540 -18.34 10.52 8.04
N LEU A 541 -19.56 10.16 7.65
CA LEU A 541 -19.93 8.77 7.37
C LEU A 541 -20.21 8.65 5.88
N ILE A 542 -19.51 7.74 5.22
CA ILE A 542 -19.49 7.64 3.75
C ILE A 542 -19.77 6.21 3.29
N GLY A 543 -20.59 6.06 2.27
CA GLY A 543 -20.88 4.80 1.59
C GLY A 543 -20.46 4.90 0.13
N ARG A 544 -19.80 3.84 -0.36
CA ARG A 544 -19.35 3.72 -1.75
C ARG A 544 -20.12 2.58 -2.42
N GLY A 545 -21.08 2.89 -3.29
CA GLY A 545 -21.83 1.86 -4.01
C GLY A 545 -22.61 2.36 -5.22
N VAL A 546 -22.72 1.53 -6.27
CA VAL A 546 -23.72 1.73 -7.32
C VAL A 546 -25.05 1.24 -6.74
N LYS A 547 -26.04 2.12 -6.59
CA LYS A 547 -27.41 1.67 -6.34
C LYS A 547 -27.86 0.95 -7.62
N ASP A 548 -28.10 -0.36 -7.55
CA ASP A 548 -28.74 -1.12 -8.63
C ASP A 548 -30.15 -0.55 -8.87
N GLU A 549 -30.25 0.54 -9.63
CA GLU A 549 -31.53 1.00 -10.15
C GLU A 549 -31.71 0.46 -11.56
N VAL A 550 -32.53 -0.59 -11.63
CA VAL A 550 -33.25 -1.00 -12.83
C VAL A 550 -34.09 0.18 -13.30
N VAL A 551 -33.54 1.02 -14.18
CA VAL A 551 -34.34 1.95 -14.99
C VAL A 551 -34.38 1.42 -16.41
N ALA A 552 -35.45 0.67 -16.68
CA ALA A 552 -35.86 0.36 -18.02
C ALA A 552 -36.23 1.65 -18.76
N GLY A 553 -35.45 1.99 -19.78
CA GLY A 553 -35.86 2.85 -20.90
C GLY A 553 -35.78 4.36 -20.68
N ALA A 554 -34.69 4.97 -21.12
CA ALA A 554 -34.70 6.28 -21.78
C ALA A 554 -33.40 6.45 -22.58
N ASP A 555 -33.53 7.06 -23.75
CA ASP A 555 -32.54 7.10 -24.82
C ASP A 555 -31.20 7.73 -24.42
N ALA A 556 -30.13 7.14 -24.96
CA ALA A 556 -28.78 7.62 -24.88
C ALA A 556 -28.62 8.92 -25.69
N GLU A 557 -28.39 10.04 -24.99
CA GLU A 557 -27.68 11.17 -25.56
C GLU A 557 -26.41 11.46 -24.75
N ALA A 558 -25.37 11.77 -25.52
CA ALA A 558 -23.95 11.74 -25.17
C ALA A 558 -23.56 12.68 -24.02
N VAL A 559 -22.80 12.14 -23.07
CA VAL A 559 -21.88 12.92 -22.25
C VAL A 559 -20.49 12.34 -22.50
N ASP A 560 -19.57 13.19 -22.95
CA ASP A 560 -18.19 12.85 -23.28
C ASP A 560 -17.50 12.10 -22.12
N ASP A 561 -17.17 10.84 -22.38
CA ASP A 561 -16.22 10.06 -21.59
C ASP A 561 -14.83 10.67 -21.76
N ALA A 562 -14.38 11.41 -20.75
CA ALA A 562 -12.96 11.68 -20.55
C ALA A 562 -12.25 10.38 -20.17
N ALA A 563 -11.87 9.62 -21.19
CA ALA A 563 -11.03 8.45 -21.10
C ALA A 563 -9.73 8.75 -20.34
N GLY A 564 -9.49 8.03 -19.24
CA GLY A 564 -8.22 8.08 -18.53
C GLY A 564 -8.31 7.88 -17.02
N ALA A 565 -8.84 6.75 -16.54
CA ALA A 565 -8.64 6.35 -15.15
C ALA A 565 -8.71 4.82 -15.04
N GLY A 566 -7.54 4.19 -14.89
CA GLY A 566 -7.47 2.81 -14.42
C GLY A 566 -8.20 2.69 -13.09
N GLY A 567 -8.95 1.60 -12.90
CA GLY A 567 -9.75 1.36 -11.70
C GLY A 567 -8.92 1.55 -10.43
N TYR A 568 -9.26 2.58 -9.67
CA TYR A 568 -8.62 2.90 -8.42
C TYR A 568 -9.36 2.23 -7.26
N ALA A 569 -8.61 1.66 -6.30
CA ALA A 569 -9.16 0.86 -5.19
C ALA A 569 -9.86 1.74 -4.12
N GLY A 570 -10.73 1.12 -3.31
CA GLY A 570 -11.72 1.73 -2.41
C GLY A 570 -11.19 2.84 -1.48
N GLY A 571 -11.41 4.08 -1.91
CA GLY A 571 -10.97 5.34 -1.27
C GLY A 571 -10.41 6.36 -2.27
N GLN A 572 -10.03 5.89 -3.46
CA GLN A 572 -9.48 6.71 -4.54
C GLN A 572 -10.55 7.18 -5.55
N GLY A 573 -11.84 6.88 -5.30
CA GLY A 573 -12.97 7.22 -6.16
C GLY A 573 -13.64 8.56 -5.82
N GLY A 574 -13.81 9.41 -6.82
CA GLY A 574 -15.02 10.22 -6.99
C GLY A 574 -15.37 11.34 -6.00
N PHE A 575 -14.42 12.00 -5.31
CA PHE A 575 -14.75 13.24 -4.58
C PHE A 575 -15.14 14.35 -5.57
N ARG A 576 -16.44 14.51 -5.88
CA ARG A 576 -16.93 15.60 -6.75
C ARG A 576 -17.16 16.88 -5.96
N THR A 577 -17.11 17.97 -6.71
CA THR A 577 -17.14 19.36 -6.26
C THR A 577 -18.40 19.71 -5.47
N ASP A 578 -19.55 19.14 -5.84
CA ASP A 578 -20.86 19.61 -5.36
C ASP A 578 -21.09 19.29 -3.88
N ASN A 579 -20.72 18.08 -3.43
CA ASN A 579 -20.81 17.70 -2.01
C ASN A 579 -19.85 18.49 -1.13
N ILE A 580 -18.64 18.77 -1.63
CA ILE A 580 -17.65 19.58 -0.91
C ILE A 580 -18.17 21.02 -0.74
N VAL A 581 -18.84 21.54 -1.77
CA VAL A 581 -19.48 22.86 -1.74
C VAL A 581 -20.67 22.90 -0.78
N GLU A 582 -21.53 21.88 -0.78
CA GLU A 582 -22.66 21.78 0.15
C GLU A 582 -22.20 21.73 1.61
N LEU A 583 -21.19 20.90 1.92
CA LEU A 583 -20.59 20.85 3.25
C LEU A 583 -20.06 22.22 3.65
N ALA A 584 -19.21 22.81 2.81
CA ALA A 584 -18.60 24.11 3.08
C ALA A 584 -19.67 25.17 3.39
N ARG A 585 -20.73 25.24 2.59
CA ARG A 585 -21.86 26.17 2.81
C ARG A 585 -22.60 25.90 4.12
N SER A 586 -22.84 24.63 4.47
CA SER A 586 -23.54 24.25 5.71
C SER A 586 -22.78 24.64 6.99
N LEU A 587 -21.46 24.81 6.90
CA LEU A 587 -20.59 25.17 8.02
C LEU A 587 -20.33 26.68 8.15
N ASN A 588 -20.66 27.44 7.09
CA ASN A 588 -20.50 28.89 7.04
C ASN A 588 -21.72 29.66 7.56
N SER A 589 -22.86 28.98 7.77
CA SER A 589 -24.06 29.49 8.45
C SER A 589 -23.95 29.37 9.97
#